data_AF-A0A371FHX6-F1
#
_entry.id   AF-A0A371FHX6-F1
#
_cell.length_a   1.000
_cell.length_b   1.000
_cell.length_c   1.000
_cell.angle_alpha   90.00
_cell.angle_beta   90.00
_cell.angle_gamma   90.00
#
_symmetry.space_group_name_H-M   'P 1'
#
loop_
_entity.id
_entity.type
_entity.pdbx_description
1 polymer ?
#
loop_
_entity_poly.entity_id
_entity_poly.type
_entity_poly.pdbx_seq_one_letter_code
_entity_poly.pdbx_strand_id
1 'polypeptide(L)'
;MNVEQLFACHNIHENLKVKLVTLKLSAYALVWWYQIMYDVTNMRRPPCETWVDLKKELRDRFVSFCYARDLFIKLKRVKSVEEYQRLKCV
;
A
#
# COMPACT_ATOMS: atom_id res chain seq x y z
N MET A 1 6.30 13.58 5.74
CA MET A 1 7.39 13.18 4.83
C MET A 1 6.92 11.98 4.03
N ASN A 2 6.85 12.09 2.69
CA ASN A 2 6.39 11.01 1.83
C ASN A 2 7.50 9.95 1.70
N VAL A 3 7.15 8.67 1.84
CA VAL A 3 8.09 7.53 1.74
C VAL A 3 8.81 7.52 0.38
N GLU A 4 8.14 7.96 -0.69
CA GLU A 4 8.74 8.05 -2.03
C GLU A 4 9.80 9.14 -2.14
N GLN A 5 9.56 10.29 -1.51
CA GLN A 5 10.54 11.38 -1.46
C GLN A 5 11.78 10.98 -0.67
N LEU A 6 11.61 10.24 0.43
CA LEU A 6 12.70 9.67 1.20
C LEU A 6 13.54 8.71 0.35
N PHE A 7 12.88 7.79 -0.36
CA PHE A 7 13.58 6.85 -1.23
C PHE A 7 14.33 7.51 -2.38
N ALA A 8 13.72 8.54 -3.00
CA ALA A 8 14.35 9.30 -4.07
C ALA A 8 15.56 10.11 -3.57
N CYS A 9 15.45 10.76 -2.41
CA CYS A 9 16.52 11.57 -1.84
C CYS A 9 17.76 10.76 -1.47
N HIS A 10 17.57 9.52 -0.99
CA HIS A 10 18.67 8.66 -0.53
C HIS A 10 19.07 7.56 -1.53
N ASN A 11 18.52 7.57 -2.76
CA ASN A 11 18.77 6.56 -3.80
C ASN A 11 18.74 5.11 -3.27
N ILE A 12 17.75 4.81 -2.43
CA ILE A 12 17.62 3.51 -1.76
C ILE A 12 17.38 2.42 -2.80
N HIS A 13 18.10 1.30 -2.71
CA HIS A 13 17.87 0.14 -3.60
C HIS A 13 16.52 -0.54 -3.33
N GLU A 14 15.90 -1.10 -4.36
CA GLU A 14 14.55 -1.71 -4.31
C GLU A 14 14.38 -2.74 -3.18
N ASN A 15 15.33 -3.67 -3.04
CA ASN A 15 15.31 -4.68 -1.99
C ASN A 15 15.33 -4.05 -0.57
N LEU A 16 16.03 -2.93 -0.40
CA LEU A 16 16.12 -2.22 0.87
C LEU A 16 14.83 -1.40 1.13
N LYS A 17 14.18 -0.86 0.09
CA LYS A 17 12.86 -0.23 0.22
C LYS A 17 11.83 -1.20 0.80
N VAL A 18 11.77 -2.42 0.26
CA VAL A 18 10.86 -3.47 0.74
C VAL A 18 11.14 -3.79 2.21
N LYS A 19 12.40 -3.99 2.59
CA LYS A 19 12.79 -4.25 4.00
C LYS A 19 12.41 -3.08 4.92
N LEU A 20 12.70 -1.84 4.51
CA LEU A 20 12.41 -0.66 5.33
C LEU A 20 10.91 -0.46 5.56
N VAL A 21 10.07 -0.66 4.54
CA VAL A 21 8.61 -0.52 4.70
C VAL A 21 8.03 -1.64 5.54
N THR A 22 8.49 -2.88 5.31
CA THR A 22 7.99 -4.04 6.06
C THR A 22 8.33 -3.97 7.55
N LEU A 23 9.47 -3.37 7.91
CA LEU A 23 9.83 -3.05 9.30
C LEU A 23 8.90 -2.01 9.96
N LYS A 24 8.20 -1.19 9.17
CA LYS A 24 7.23 -0.21 9.68
C LYS A 24 5.80 -0.75 9.73
N LEU A 25 5.55 -1.96 9.24
CA LEU A 25 4.25 -2.60 9.37
C LEU A 25 3.98 -2.94 10.84
N SER A 26 2.71 -2.81 11.24
CA SER A 26 2.27 -3.08 12.60
C SER A 26 0.96 -3.85 12.61
N ALA A 27 0.70 -4.55 13.72
CA ALA A 27 -0.53 -5.30 13.98
C ALA A 27 -0.92 -6.21 12.80
N TYR A 28 -2.14 -6.05 12.28
CA TYR A 28 -2.71 -6.88 11.22
C TYR A 28 -1.88 -6.86 9.93
N ALA A 29 -1.24 -5.73 9.60
CA ALA A 29 -0.41 -5.65 8.40
C ALA A 29 0.88 -6.49 8.53
N LEU A 30 1.43 -6.59 9.74
CA LEU A 30 2.60 -7.43 10.00
C LEU A 30 2.25 -8.92 9.90
N VAL A 31 1.11 -9.35 10.46
CA VAL A 31 0.62 -10.74 10.35
C VAL A 31 0.41 -11.14 8.90
N TRP A 32 -0.19 -10.27 8.10
CA TRP A 32 -0.34 -10.50 6.67
C TRP A 32 1.02 -10.63 5.96
N TRP A 33 1.99 -9.78 6.29
CA TRP A 33 3.31 -9.86 5.68
C TRP A 33 4.00 -11.20 5.97
N TYR A 34 3.87 -11.73 7.20
CA TYR A 34 4.34 -13.08 7.52
C TYR A 34 3.67 -14.16 6.69
N GLN A 35 2.36 -14.05 6.42
CA GLN A 35 1.66 -14.97 5.53
C GLN A 35 2.23 -14.94 4.11
N ILE A 36 2.51 -13.75 3.57
CA ILE A 36 3.17 -13.63 2.25
C ILE A 36 4.53 -14.31 2.27
N MET A 37 5.36 -14.03 3.28
CA MET A 37 6.69 -14.65 3.38
C MET A 37 6.58 -16.17 3.45
N TYR A 38 5.63 -16.70 4.21
CA TYR A 38 5.35 -18.13 4.29
C TYR A 38 4.96 -18.73 2.93
N ASP A 39 4.09 -18.07 2.18
CA ASP A 39 3.67 -18.56 0.85
C ASP A 39 4.82 -18.50 -0.17
N VAL A 40 5.71 -17.50 -0.08
CA VAL A 40 6.93 -17.40 -0.90
C VAL A 40 7.90 -18.54 -0.58
N THR A 41 8.16 -18.81 0.71
CA THR A 41 9.05 -19.91 1.12
C THR A 41 8.53 -21.28 0.68
N ASN A 42 7.21 -21.46 0.66
CA ASN A 42 6.56 -22.69 0.18
C ASN A 42 6.35 -22.72 -1.34
N MET A 43 6.94 -21.79 -2.09
CA MET A 43 6.82 -21.68 -3.56
C MET A 43 5.38 -21.58 -4.07
N ARG A 44 4.44 -21.16 -3.21
CA ARG A 44 3.03 -20.92 -3.58
C ARG A 44 2.85 -19.56 -4.26
N ARG A 45 3.85 -18.68 -4.11
CA ARG A 45 3.83 -17.31 -4.59
C ARG A 45 5.22 -16.85 -5.04
N PRO A 46 5.34 -16.01 -6.08
CA PRO A 46 6.60 -15.34 -6.39
C PRO A 46 7.03 -14.38 -5.27
N PRO A 47 8.34 -14.17 -5.08
CA PRO A 47 8.87 -13.22 -4.11
C PRO A 47 8.50 -11.78 -4.45
N CYS A 48 8.29 -10.96 -3.41
CA CYS A 48 8.06 -9.53 -3.54
C CYS A 48 9.40 -8.78 -3.43
N GLU A 49 10.05 -8.53 -4.57
CA GLU A 49 11.42 -8.02 -4.61
C GLU A 49 11.51 -6.51 -4.82
N THR A 50 10.46 -5.89 -5.36
CA THR A 50 10.44 -4.46 -5.67
C THR A 50 9.44 -3.69 -4.82
N TRP A 51 9.68 -2.38 -4.71
CA TRP A 51 8.76 -1.44 -4.07
C TRP A 51 7.42 -1.34 -4.81
N VAL A 52 7.44 -1.52 -6.13
CA VAL A 52 6.22 -1.53 -6.97
C VAL A 52 5.36 -2.74 -6.64
N ASP A 53 5.96 -3.92 -6.50
CA ASP A 53 5.24 -5.14 -6.11
C ASP A 53 4.65 -4.96 -4.71
N LEU A 54 5.43 -4.47 -3.75
CA LEU A 54 4.96 -4.24 -2.38
C LEU A 54 3.80 -3.24 -2.33
N LYS A 55 3.86 -2.16 -3.12
CA LYS A 55 2.75 -1.20 -3.24
C LYS A 55 1.48 -1.86 -3.77
N LYS A 56 1.60 -2.70 -4.80
CA LYS A 56 0.46 -3.42 -5.37
C LYS A 56 -0.17 -4.34 -4.33
N GLU A 57 0.65 -5.11 -3.61
CA GLU A 57 0.21 -5.99 -2.53
C GLU A 57 -0.52 -5.24 -1.41
N LEU A 58 0.05 -4.11 -0.97
CA LEU A 58 -0.56 -3.25 0.03
C LEU A 58 -1.88 -2.66 -0.47
N ARG A 59 -1.95 -2.29 -1.75
CA ARG A 59 -3.18 -1.75 -2.37
C ARG A 59 -4.27 -2.81 -2.43
N ASP A 60 -3.95 -3.98 -2.95
CA ASP A 60 -4.92 -5.06 -3.12
C ASP A 60 -5.49 -5.52 -1.79
N ARG A 61 -4.67 -5.56 -0.72
CA ARG A 61 -5.14 -5.95 0.60
C ARG A 61 -5.85 -4.84 1.38
N PHE A 62 -5.30 -3.62 1.40
CA PHE A 62 -5.75 -2.59 2.33
C PHE A 62 -6.56 -1.47 1.67
N VAL A 63 -6.43 -1.28 0.35
CA VAL A 63 -7.12 -0.18 -0.35
C VAL A 63 -8.43 -0.66 -0.99
N SER A 64 -8.51 -1.89 -1.52
CA SER A 64 -9.62 -2.29 -2.39
C SER A 64 -11.02 -2.31 -1.76
N PHE A 65 -11.20 -2.65 -0.48
CA PHE A 65 -12.56 -2.75 0.10
C PHE A 65 -13.03 -1.46 0.78
N CYS A 66 -12.16 -0.84 1.58
CA CYS A 66 -12.52 0.36 2.34
C CYS A 66 -12.54 1.60 1.45
N TYR A 67 -11.61 1.74 0.49
CA TYR A 67 -11.54 2.95 -0.32
C TYR A 67 -12.75 3.13 -1.23
N ALA A 68 -13.18 2.08 -1.95
CA ALA A 68 -14.34 2.18 -2.83
C ALA A 68 -15.64 2.44 -2.03
N ARG A 69 -15.79 1.78 -0.88
CA ARG A 69 -16.95 1.97 0.00
C ARG A 69 -16.96 3.35 0.65
N ASP A 70 -15.83 3.80 1.16
CA ASP A 70 -15.70 5.11 1.80
C ASP A 70 -15.79 6.24 0.77
N LEU A 71 -15.26 6.02 -0.45
CA LEU A 71 -15.46 6.91 -1.58
C LEU A 71 -16.93 6.97 -1.95
N PHE A 72 -17.65 5.85 -2.04
CA PHE A 72 -19.08 5.82 -2.33
C PHE A 72 -19.92 6.53 -1.24
N ILE A 73 -19.59 6.31 0.04
CA ILE A 73 -20.26 6.96 1.17
C ILE A 73 -19.97 8.47 1.16
N LYS A 74 -18.72 8.87 0.90
CA LYS A 74 -18.37 10.28 0.74
C LYS A 74 -19.09 10.88 -0.45
N LEU A 75 -19.06 10.24 -1.62
CA LEU A 75 -19.75 10.65 -2.85
C LEU A 75 -21.24 10.89 -2.65
N LYS A 76 -21.93 10.01 -1.90
CA LYS A 76 -23.34 10.23 -1.53
C LYS A 76 -23.58 11.45 -0.63
N ARG A 77 -22.57 11.91 0.10
CA ARG A 77 -22.65 13.06 1.02
C ARG A 77 -22.23 14.38 0.38
N VAL A 78 -21.55 14.34 -0.78
CA VAL A 78 -21.10 15.54 -1.48
C VAL A 78 -22.24 16.11 -2.32
N LYS A 79 -22.53 17.40 -2.19
CA LYS A 79 -23.59 18.10 -2.94
C LYS A 79 -23.07 18.91 -4.14
N SER A 80 -21.75 19.09 -4.29
CA SER A 80 -21.12 19.92 -5.32
C SER A 80 -19.92 19.25 -5.99
N VAL A 81 -19.71 19.57 -7.27
CA VAL A 81 -18.63 19.08 -8.15
C VAL A 81 -17.23 19.50 -7.67
N GLU A 82 -17.10 20.55 -6.87
CA GLU A 82 -15.81 21.09 -6.40
C GLU A 82 -15.20 20.26 -5.26
N GLU A 83 -16.03 19.70 -4.37
CA GLU A 83 -15.56 18.77 -3.32
C GLU A 83 -15.12 17.41 -3.89
N TYR A 84 -15.66 17.02 -5.05
CA TYR A 84 -15.26 15.80 -5.77
C TYR A 84 -13.80 15.83 -6.23
N GLN A 85 -13.30 17.00 -6.67
CA GLN A 85 -11.91 17.15 -7.10
C GLN A 85 -10.92 16.94 -5.94
N ARG A 86 -11.29 17.28 -4.71
CA ARG A 86 -10.44 17.06 -3.52
C ARG A 86 -10.34 15.59 -3.11
N LEU A 87 -11.37 14.78 -3.40
CA LEU A 87 -11.38 13.35 -3.08
C LEU A 87 -10.50 12.51 -4.01
N LYS A 88 -10.14 13.02 -5.19
CA LYS A 88 -9.26 12.35 -6.16
C LYS A 88 -7.76 12.60 -5.93
N CYS A 89 -7.37 13.50 -5.03
CA CYS A 89 -5.98 13.91 -4.82
C CYS A 89 -5.27 13.27 -3.61
N VAL A 90 -5.77 12.13 -3.11
CA VAL A 90 -5.12 11.30 -2.09
C VAL A 90 -4.66 10.00 -2.73
#